data_AF-A2FDJ7-F1
#
_entry.id   AF-A2FDJ7-F1
#
_cell.length_a   1.000
_cell.length_b   1.000
_cell.length_c   1.000
_cell.angle_alpha   90.00
_cell.angle_beta   90.00
_cell.angle_gamma   90.00
#
_symmetry.space_group_name_H-M   'P 1'
#
loop_
_entity.id
_entity.type
_entity.pdbx_description
1 polymer ?
#
loop_
_entity_poly.entity_id
_entity_poly.type
_entity_poly.pdbx_seq_one_letter_code
_entity_poly.pdbx_strand_id
1 'polypeptide(L)' 'MINSIEIAELLISHGANINEKDEDGKTALHFAAYYNSKEIAELLISNGANINEKIITISGNIKTKSLALNPK' A
#
# COMPACT_ATOMS: atom_id res chain seq x y z
N MET A 1 -19.78 13.57 -4.04
CA MET A 1 -18.83 12.63 -3.44
C MET A 1 -17.76 12.40 -4.47
N ILE A 2 -16.50 12.69 -4.15
CA ILE A 2 -15.39 12.33 -5.04
C ILE A 2 -15.05 10.87 -4.74
N ASN A 3 -14.95 10.04 -5.77
CA ASN A 3 -14.57 8.64 -5.64
C ASN A 3 -13.06 8.58 -5.39
N SER A 4 -12.63 8.04 -4.24
CA SER A 4 -11.21 7.95 -3.87
C SER A 4 -10.40 7.10 -4.86
N ILE A 5 -11.05 6.15 -5.53
CA ILE A 5 -10.44 5.31 -6.57
C ILE A 5 -10.08 6.15 -7.80
N GLU A 6 -11.00 6.98 -8.29
CA GLU A 6 -10.78 7.84 -9.46
C GLU A 6 -9.65 8.85 -9.22
N ILE A 7 -9.55 9.41 -8.01
CA ILE A 7 -8.40 10.27 -7.65
C ILE A 7 -7.10 9.47 -7.69
N ALA A 8 -7.07 8.27 -7.10
CA ALA A 8 -5.87 7.45 -7.05
C ALA A 8 -5.41 7.05 -8.47
N GLU A 9 -6.33 6.66 -9.35
CA GLU A 9 -6.06 6.39 -10.77
C GLU A 9 -5.52 7.61 -11.50
N LEU A 10 -6.12 8.79 -11.27
CA LEU A 10 -5.66 10.04 -11.87
C LEU A 10 -4.22 10.34 -11.45
N LEU A 11 -3.89 10.23 -10.16
CA LEU A 11 -2.54 10.49 -9.65
C LEU A 11 -1.52 9.51 -10.23
N ILE A 12 -1.84 8.21 -10.25
CA ILE A 12 -0.97 7.17 -10.82
C ILE A 12 -0.72 7.43 -12.31
N SER A 13 -1.76 7.75 -13.08
CA SER A 13 -1.63 8.05 -14.52
C SER A 13 -0.77 9.28 -14.81
N HIS A 14 -0.68 10.22 -13.86
CA HIS A 14 0.19 11.41 -13.93
C HIS A 14 1.60 11.17 -13.36
N GLY A 15 1.98 9.92 -13.08
CA GLY A 15 3.33 9.56 -12.67
C GLY A 15 3.62 9.76 -11.17
N ALA A 16 2.58 9.78 -10.32
CA ALA A 16 2.79 9.76 -8.87
C ALA A 16 3.60 8.52 -8.46
N ASN A 17 4.61 8.70 -7.61
CA ASN A 17 5.39 7.59 -7.09
C ASN A 17 4.56 6.78 -6.09
N ILE A 18 4.14 5.58 -6.51
CA ILE A 18 3.29 4.69 -5.72
C ILE A 18 3.93 4.19 -4.42
N ASN A 19 5.26 4.24 -4.35
CA ASN A 19 6.07 3.79 -3.22
C ASN A 19 6.68 4.96 -2.43
N GLU A 20 6.26 6.20 -2.71
CA GLU A 20 6.68 7.36 -1.93
C GLU A 20 6.30 7.17 -0.46
N LYS A 21 7.14 7.71 0.43
CA LYS A 21 6.98 7.59 1.87
C LYS A 21 6.74 8.97 2.48
N ASP A 22 5.87 9.02 3.47
CA ASP A 22 5.77 10.18 4.34
C ASP A 22 6.94 10.23 5.35
N GLU A 23 6.91 11.24 6.23
CA GLU A 23 7.91 11.43 7.29
C GLU A 23 7.99 10.25 8.28
N ASP A 24 6.91 9.46 8.39
CA ASP A 24 6.84 8.25 9.23
C ASP A 24 7.26 6.98 8.48
N GLY A 25 7.66 7.09 7.22
CA GLY A 25 8.01 5.94 6.37
C GLY A 25 6.80 5.17 5.83
N LYS A 26 5.58 5.72 5.91
CA LYS A 26 4.35 5.08 5.45
C LYS A 26 4.11 5.36 3.96
N THR A 27 3.70 4.33 3.26
CA THR A 27 3.29 4.40 1.84
C THR A 27 1.77 4.50 1.70
N ALA A 28 1.27 4.79 0.50
CA ALA A 28 -0.16 4.75 0.19
C ALA A 28 -0.82 3.41 0.60
N LEU A 29 -0.10 2.29 0.47
CA LEU A 29 -0.59 0.96 0.86
C LEU A 29 -0.76 0.80 2.38
N HIS A 30 0.08 1.47 3.20
CA HIS A 30 -0.09 1.50 4.65
C HIS A 30 -1.41 2.18 5.04
N PHE A 31 -1.71 3.32 4.42
CA PHE A 31 -2.97 4.03 4.66
C PHE A 31 -4.17 3.22 4.19
N ALA A 32 -4.09 2.58 3.00
CA ALA A 32 -5.16 1.71 2.52
C ALA A 32 -5.47 0.57 3.50
N ALA A 33 -4.43 -0.05 4.08
CA ALA A 33 -4.60 -1.07 5.11
C ALA A 33 -5.19 -0.51 6.42
N TYR A 34 -4.68 0.64 6.90
CA TYR A 34 -5.16 1.30 8.13
C TYR A 34 -6.65 1.67 8.06
N TYR A 35 -7.10 2.18 6.91
CA TYR A 35 -8.49 2.55 6.67
C TYR A 35 -9.35 1.38 6.14
N ASN A 36 -8.83 0.15 6.10
CA ASN A 36 -9.52 -1.03 5.58
C ASN A 36 -10.11 -0.82 4.16
N SER A 37 -9.41 -0.05 3.33
CA SER A 37 -9.82 0.34 1.98
C SER A 37 -9.34 -0.71 0.97
N LYS A 38 -10.07 -1.82 0.87
CA LYS A 38 -9.71 -2.97 0.01
C LYS A 38 -9.49 -2.56 -1.46
N GLU A 39 -10.40 -1.79 -2.03
CA GLU A 39 -10.35 -1.40 -3.45
C GLU A 39 -9.11 -0.55 -3.77
N ILE A 40 -8.75 0.38 -2.88
CA ILE A 40 -7.53 1.17 -3.00
C ILE A 40 -6.29 0.28 -2.87
N ALA A 41 -6.29 -0.67 -1.93
CA ALA A 41 -5.19 -1.61 -1.79
C ALA A 41 -5.00 -2.47 -3.05
N GLU A 42 -6.09 -2.98 -3.64
CA GLU A 42 -6.06 -3.74 -4.90
C GLU A 42 -5.57 -2.88 -6.08
N LEU A 43 -6.03 -1.63 -6.19
CA LEU A 43 -5.55 -0.68 -7.20
C LEU A 43 -4.04 -0.45 -7.06
N LEU A 44 -3.57 -0.17 -5.85
CA LEU A 44 -2.16 0.11 -5.59
C LEU A 44 -1.27 -1.11 -5.90
N ILE A 45 -1.68 -2.30 -5.45
CA ILE A 45 -0.95 -3.55 -5.72
C ILE A 45 -0.90 -3.84 -7.23
N SER A 46 -2.01 -3.64 -7.94
CA SER A 46 -2.08 -3.85 -9.40
C SER A 46 -1.17 -2.88 -10.17
N ASN A 47 -0.88 -1.72 -9.59
CA ASN A 47 0.02 -0.71 -10.16
C ASN A 47 1.46 -0.79 -9.61
N GLY A 48 1.84 -1.90 -8.95
CA GLY A 48 3.23 -2.16 -8.57
C GLY A 48 3.65 -1.59 -7.21
N ALA A 49 2.71 -1.32 -6.30
CA ALA A 49 3.03 -0.99 -4.92
C ALA A 49 3.81 -2.13 -4.25
N ASN A 50 4.88 -1.79 -3.54
CA ASN A 50 5.72 -2.76 -2.85
C ASN A 50 5.01 -3.28 -1.59
N ILE A 51 4.63 -4.56 -1.61
CA ILE A 51 3.98 -5.24 -0.48
C ILE A 51 4.95 -5.62 0.64
N ASN A 52 6.25 -5.67 0.35
CA ASN A 52 7.30 -6.07 1.28
C ASN A 52 7.91 -4.86 2.03
N GLU A 53 7.56 -3.64 1.61
CA GLU A 53 7.83 -2.40 2.34
C GLU A 53 6.98 -2.40 3.60
N LYS A 54 7.47 -3.16 4.57
CA LYS A 54 7.16 -3.15 5.97
C LYS A 54 5.73 -2.72 6.35
N ILE A 55 4.68 -3.44 5.89
CA ILE A 55 3.33 -3.46 6.54
C ILE A 55 3.39 -3.95 8.02
N ILE A 56 4.59 -4.02 8.60
CA ILE A 56 4.94 -4.50 9.94
C ILE A 56 4.79 -3.37 10.99
N THR A 57 4.42 -2.14 10.62
CA THR A 57 4.12 -1.07 11.59
C THR A 57 2.67 -1.05 12.06
N ILE A 58 1.78 -1.90 11.53
CA ILE A 58 0.47 -2.11 12.15
C ILE A 58 0.66 -3.03 13.35
N SER A 59 0.85 -2.42 14.52
CA SER A 59 0.77 -3.05 15.82
C SER A 59 -0.42 -4.02 15.87
N GLY A 60 -0.09 -5.31 15.82
CA GLY A 60 -0.90 -6.45 16.27
C GLY A 60 -2.28 -6.62 15.65
N ASN A 61 -2.36 -7.17 14.42
CA ASN A 61 -3.32 -8.26 14.14
C ASN A 61 -3.31 -8.88 12.73
N ILE A 62 -2.48 -8.44 11.78
CA ILE A 62 -2.33 -9.20 10.53
C ILE A 62 -1.07 -10.05 10.64
N LYS A 63 -1.28 -11.31 11.01
CA LYS A 63 -0.31 -12.39 10.94
C LYS A 63 0.06 -12.60 9.46
N THR A 64 0.89 -11.72 8.90
CA THR A 64 1.58 -11.99 7.64
C THR A 64 2.58 -13.09 7.96
N LYS A 65 2.10 -14.34 7.86
CA LYS A 65 2.93 -15.52 7.78
C LYS A 65 3.98 -15.19 6.73
N SER A 66 5.19 -14.89 7.19
CA SER A 66 6.32 -14.70 6.31
C SER A 66 6.35 -15.93 5.42
N LEU A 67 5.99 -15.76 4.15
CA LEU A 67 6.72 -16.45 3.12
C LEU A 67 8.13 -15.91 3.28
N ALA A 68 8.89 -16.60 4.14
CA ALA A 68 10.32 -16.52 4.12
C ALA A 68 10.69 -16.67 2.65
N LEU A 69 11.12 -15.56 2.03
CA LEU A 69 12.20 -15.68 1.09
C LEU A 69 13.23 -16.50 1.87
N ASN A 70 13.45 -17.74 1.44
CA ASN A 70 14.67 -18.47 1.71
C ASN A 70 15.72 -17.81 0.78
N PRO A 71 16.50 -16.80 1.19
CA PRO A 71 17.86 -16.80 0.71
C PRO A 71 18.52 -18.00 1.40
N LYS A 72 19.21 -18.83 0.62
CA LYS A 72 19.95 -20.01 1.08
C LYS A 72 20.56 -19.87 2.49
#